data_AF-A0A6V7HNN4-F1
#
_entry.id   AF-A0A6V7HNN4-F1
#
_cell.length_a   1.000
_cell.length_b   1.000
_cell.length_c   1.000
_cell.angle_alpha   90.00
_cell.angle_beta   90.00
_cell.angle_gamma   90.00
#
_symmetry.space_group_name_H-M   'P 1'
#
loop_
_entity.id
_entity.type
_entity.pdbx_description
1 polymer ?
#
loop_
_entity_poly.entity_id
_entity_poly.type
_entity_poly.pdbx_seq_one_letter_code
_entity_poly.pdbx_strand_id
1 'polypeptide(L)'
;AENAGVTILNEVGLDPGIDHLLALDCFDDVKQAGGKIESFVSWCGGLPAPECSDNPLRYKFSWSPRGVLLNTLSPAKYYHNGQ
;
A
#
# COMPACT_ATOMS: atom_id res chain seq x y z
N ALA A 1 18.26 -12.11 14.75
CA ALA A 1 17.04 -11.84 15.53
C ALA A 1 16.75 -13.01 16.45
N GLU A 2 16.40 -14.18 15.91
CA GLU A 2 16.05 -15.38 16.67
C GLU A 2 17.14 -15.85 17.64
N ASN A 3 18.38 -16.08 17.18
CA ASN A 3 19.50 -16.47 18.06
C ASN A 3 19.87 -15.41 19.11
N ALA A 4 19.49 -14.16 18.86
CA ALA A 4 19.72 -13.05 19.79
C ALA A 4 18.52 -12.82 20.72
N GLY A 5 17.43 -13.58 20.57
CA GLY A 5 16.21 -13.44 21.37
C GLY A 5 15.49 -12.10 21.17
N VAL A 6 15.63 -11.46 20.01
CA VAL A 6 15.00 -10.17 19.72
C VAL A 6 13.99 -10.25 18.59
N THR A 7 12.91 -9.48 18.72
CA THR A 7 11.88 -9.31 17.68
C THR A 7 12.22 -8.11 16.81
N ILE A 8 12.15 -8.28 15.49
CA ILE A 8 12.25 -7.20 14.52
C ILE A 8 10.88 -7.07 13.86
N LEU A 9 10.18 -5.97 14.14
CA LEU A 9 8.90 -5.67 13.54
C LEU A 9 9.10 -4.56 12.49
N ASN A 10 8.78 -4.89 11.24
CA ASN A 10 8.83 -3.98 10.10
C ASN A 10 7.41 -3.72 9.60
N GLU A 11 7.26 -2.86 8.59
CA GLU A 11 6.00 -2.69 7.86
C GLU A 11 4.84 -2.24 8.78
N VAL A 12 5.09 -1.24 9.63
CA VAL A 12 4.11 -0.67 10.57
C VAL A 12 3.90 0.83 10.28
N GLY A 13 3.76 1.18 9.01
CA GLY A 13 3.51 2.53 8.53
C GLY A 13 2.10 2.69 7.95
N LEU A 14 2.02 3.44 6.85
CA LEU A 14 0.79 3.55 6.05
C LEU A 14 0.74 2.47 4.97
N ASP A 15 1.77 2.45 4.14
CA ASP A 15 2.00 1.54 3.01
C ASP A 15 3.52 1.34 2.89
N PRO A 16 4.08 0.24 3.44
CA PRO A 16 3.37 -0.87 4.10
C PRO A 16 3.04 -0.62 5.58
N GLY A 17 1.88 -1.10 6.03
CA GLY A 17 1.37 -1.07 7.41
C GLY A 17 -0.15 -1.16 7.52
N ILE A 18 -0.83 -0.01 7.54
CA ILE A 18 -2.30 0.05 7.68
C ILE A 18 -3.00 -0.72 6.54
N ASP A 19 -2.44 -0.69 5.33
CA ASP A 19 -2.91 -1.47 4.20
C ASP A 19 -2.95 -2.98 4.49
N HIS A 20 -1.92 -3.54 5.14
CA HIS A 20 -1.89 -4.94 5.57
C HIS A 20 -2.98 -5.25 6.58
N LEU A 21 -3.14 -4.39 7.59
CA LEU A 21 -4.12 -4.60 8.65
C LEU A 21 -5.54 -4.64 8.09
N LEU A 22 -5.89 -3.69 7.22
CA LEU A 22 -7.21 -3.62 6.59
C LEU A 22 -7.46 -4.79 5.63
N ALA A 23 -6.44 -5.20 4.87
CA ALA A 23 -6.56 -6.35 3.97
C ALA A 23 -6.79 -7.66 4.74
N LEU A 24 -6.01 -7.90 5.80
CA LEU A 24 -6.12 -9.11 6.61
C LEU A 24 -7.45 -9.19 7.37
N ASP A 25 -7.90 -8.08 7.95
CA ASP A 25 -9.20 -8.00 8.65
C ASP A 25 -10.34 -8.43 7.72
N CYS A 26 -10.40 -7.83 6.51
CA CYS A 26 -11.38 -8.20 5.49
C CYS A 26 -11.26 -9.67 5.04
N PHE A 27 -10.04 -10.15 4.83
CA PHE A 27 -9.83 -11.52 4.39
C PHE A 27 -10.22 -12.55 5.46
N ASP A 28 -9.97 -12.25 6.72
CA ASP A 28 -10.29 -13.15 7.81
C ASP A 28 -11.81 -13.22 8.04
N ASP A 29 -12.53 -12.11 7.93
CA ASP A 29 -13.99 -12.09 7.93
C ASP A 29 -14.58 -12.99 6.82
N VAL A 30 -14.08 -12.84 5.59
CA VAL A 30 -14.55 -13.66 4.46
C VAL A 30 -14.26 -15.14 4.69
N LYS A 31 -13.06 -15.50 5.17
CA LYS A 31 -12.70 -16.91 5.45
C LYS A 31 -13.53 -17.50 6.59
N GLN A 32 -13.76 -16.74 7.67
CA GLN A 32 -14.56 -17.18 8.81
C GLN A 32 -16.02 -17.45 8.40
N ALA A 33 -16.54 -16.69 7.45
CA ALA A 33 -17.85 -16.93 6.84
C ALA A 33 -17.86 -18.08 5.80
N GLY A 34 -16.73 -18.77 5.56
CA GLY A 34 -16.60 -19.84 4.56
C GLY A 34 -16.52 -19.35 3.12
N GLY A 35 -16.29 -18.05 2.90
CA GLY A 35 -16.15 -17.44 1.59
C GLY A 35 -14.75 -17.59 0.98
N LYS A 36 -14.60 -17.11 -0.25
CA LYS A 36 -13.34 -17.10 -1.00
C LYS A 36 -13.08 -15.72 -1.57
N ILE A 37 -11.83 -15.26 -1.48
CA ILE A 37 -11.38 -14.02 -2.13
C ILE A 37 -11.14 -14.33 -3.61
N GLU A 38 -11.95 -13.75 -4.49
CA GLU A 38 -11.83 -13.91 -5.95
C GLU A 38 -10.95 -12.84 -6.60
N SER A 39 -10.92 -11.65 -6.02
CA SER A 39 -10.09 -10.53 -6.47
C SER A 39 -9.72 -9.63 -5.30
N PHE A 40 -8.55 -9.01 -5.36
CA PHE A 40 -8.11 -7.99 -4.42
C PHE A 40 -7.50 -6.83 -5.17
N VAL A 41 -7.98 -5.62 -4.88
CA VAL A 41 -7.49 -4.38 -5.46
C VAL A 41 -7.37 -3.37 -4.33
N SER A 42 -6.16 -2.84 -4.13
CA SER A 42 -5.87 -1.82 -3.12
C SER A 42 -5.13 -0.66 -3.79
N TRP A 43 -5.59 0.56 -3.51
CA TRP A 43 -4.97 1.79 -3.98
C TRP A 43 -4.70 2.71 -2.79
N CYS A 44 -3.52 3.31 -2.76
CA CYS A 44 -3.11 4.27 -1.75
C CYS A 44 -2.49 5.51 -2.41
N GLY A 45 -2.58 6.66 -1.73
CA GLY A 45 -2.01 7.90 -2.24
C GLY A 45 -1.99 9.00 -1.18
N GLY A 46 -0.79 9.46 -0.81
CA GLY A 46 -0.60 10.66 0.00
C GLY A 46 -0.63 11.91 -0.88
N LEU A 47 -1.79 12.54 -1.00
CA LEU A 47 -2.00 13.73 -1.83
C LEU A 47 -2.29 14.96 -0.95
N PRO A 48 -1.98 16.19 -1.43
CA PRO A 48 -2.52 17.38 -0.78
C PRO A 48 -4.05 17.34 -0.81
N ALA A 49 -4.70 17.95 0.19
CA ALA A 49 -6.14 18.18 0.15
C ALA A 49 -6.53 18.90 -1.16
N PRO A 50 -7.74 18.65 -1.72
CA PRO A 50 -8.13 19.20 -3.02
C PRO A 50 -7.94 20.71 -3.16
N GLU A 51 -8.32 21.48 -2.14
CA GLU A 51 -8.17 22.93 -2.05
C GLU A 51 -6.70 23.40 -2.00
N CYS A 52 -5.79 22.50 -1.63
CA CYS A 52 -4.34 22.76 -1.59
C CYS A 52 -3.63 22.27 -2.85
N SER A 53 -4.34 21.74 -3.85
CA SER A 53 -3.75 21.05 -5.00
C SER A 53 -3.48 21.96 -6.22
N ASP A 54 -3.75 23.27 -6.14
CA ASP A 54 -3.59 24.19 -7.28
C ASP A 54 -2.12 24.49 -7.61
N ASN A 55 -1.49 23.56 -8.30
CA ASN A 55 -0.16 23.67 -8.89
C ASN A 55 -0.07 22.76 -10.13
N PRO A 56 0.96 22.91 -11.00
CA PRO A 56 1.05 22.15 -12.24
C PRO A 56 1.02 20.63 -12.10
N LEU A 57 1.47 20.06 -10.99
CA LEU A 57 1.47 18.60 -10.78
C LEU A 57 0.27 18.11 -9.96
N ARG A 58 -0.50 19.02 -9.35
CA ARG A 58 -1.56 18.69 -8.39
C ARG A 58 -1.04 17.82 -7.24
N TYR A 59 0.23 18.01 -6.90
CA TYR A 59 0.97 17.22 -5.91
C TYR A 59 1.82 18.14 -5.02
N LYS A 60 2.10 17.71 -3.79
CA LYS A 60 3.07 18.35 -2.89
C LYS A 60 3.90 17.27 -2.22
N PHE A 61 5.21 17.41 -2.23
CA PHE A 61 6.11 16.41 -1.68
C PHE A 61 6.23 16.54 -0.16
N SER A 62 5.94 15.46 0.56
CA SER A 62 6.15 15.35 2.02
C SER A 62 7.57 14.87 2.39
N TRP A 63 8.39 14.49 1.38
CA TRP A 63 9.76 14.02 1.51
C TRP A 63 10.51 14.14 0.17
N SER A 64 11.76 13.68 0.09
CA SER A 64 12.59 13.79 -1.13
C SER A 64 11.94 13.13 -2.36
N PRO A 65 11.70 13.84 -3.47
CA PRO A 65 10.91 13.34 -4.59
C PRO A 65 11.61 12.26 -5.44
N ARG A 66 12.89 11.99 -5.19
CA ARG A 66 13.71 11.11 -6.05
C ARG A 66 13.09 9.71 -6.21
N GLY A 67 12.60 9.12 -5.12
CA GLY A 67 12.04 7.77 -5.14
C GLY A 67 10.79 7.68 -6.03
N VAL A 68 9.82 8.58 -5.81
CA VAL A 68 8.56 8.58 -6.57
C VAL A 68 8.77 8.87 -8.05
N LEU A 69 9.70 9.76 -8.41
CA LEU A 69 9.98 10.09 -9.81
C LEU A 69 10.67 8.94 -10.55
N LEU A 70 11.58 8.21 -9.91
CA LEU A 70 12.21 7.06 -10.55
C LEU A 70 11.24 5.91 -10.76
N ASN A 71 10.26 5.75 -9.85
CA ASN A 71 9.30 4.67 -9.95
C ASN A 71 8.39 4.77 -11.18
N THR A 72 8.22 5.96 -11.78
CA THR A 72 7.43 6.12 -13.00
C THR A 72 8.07 5.49 -14.23
N LEU A 73 9.34 5.09 -14.15
CA LEU A 73 10.07 4.41 -15.22
C LEU A 73 10.05 2.87 -15.06
N SER A 74 9.62 2.37 -13.90
CA SER A 74 9.58 0.95 -13.58
C SER A 74 8.36 0.28 -14.22
N PRO A 75 8.48 -0.97 -14.73
CA PRO A 75 7.32 -1.75 -15.12
C PRO A 75 6.50 -2.15 -13.89
N ALA A 76 5.19 -2.17 -14.02
CA ALA A 76 4.28 -2.72 -13.01
C ALA A 76 3.78 -4.10 -13.46
N LYS A 77 3.62 -5.02 -12.51
CA LYS A 77 3.00 -6.33 -12.74
C LYS A 77 1.90 -6.52 -11.71
N TYR A 78 0.74 -6.94 -12.18
CA TYR A 78 -0.44 -7.24 -11.36
C TYR A 78 -1.16 -8.44 -11.97
N TYR A 79 -2.04 -9.07 -11.19
CA TYR A 79 -2.91 -10.14 -11.67
C TYR A 79 -4.29 -9.57 -11.98
N HIS A 80 -4.83 -9.87 -13.15
CA HIS A 80 -6.14 -9.39 -13.58
C HIS A 80 -6.83 -10.42 -14.47
N ASN A 81 -8.08 -10.78 -14.11
CA ASN A 81 -8.93 -11.69 -14.87
C ASN A 81 -8.24 -13.00 -15.27
N GLY A 82 -7.43 -13.58 -14.38
CA GLY A 82 -6.78 -14.87 -14.63
C GLY A 82 -5.34 -14.79 -15.15
N GLN A 83 -4.79 -13.59 -15.38
CA GLN A 83 -3.50 -13.36 -16.04
C GLN A 83 -2.60 -12.40 -15.27
#